data_AF-A0A7J7P837-F1
#
_entry.id   AF-A0A7J7P837-F1
#
_cell.length_a   1.000
_cell.length_b   1.000
_cell.length_c   1.000
_cell.angle_alpha   90.00
_cell.angle_beta   90.00
_cell.angle_gamma   90.00
#
_symmetry.space_group_name_H-M   'P 1'
#
loop_
_entity.id
_entity.type
_entity.pdbx_description
1 polymer ?
#
loop_
_entity_poly.entity_id
_entity_poly.type
_entity_poly.pdbx_seq_one_letter_code
_entity_poly.pdbx_strand_id
1 'polypeptide(L)'
;MHLKAFTAGGYKWKTIVYPKGRDSGKYNSISLYIMAADMEIISPASTWTSFPKIYYGWQKFIDLKALHDDAKGFLLKDTCIVEAEITVLGIVNKLQ
;
A
#
# COMPACT_ATOMS: atom_id res chain seq x y z
N MET A 1 0.91 5.97 -11.56
CA MET A 1 1.03 5.64 -10.13
C MET A 1 2.49 5.78 -9.75
N HIS A 2 2.88 6.82 -9.03
CA HIS A 2 4.28 7.00 -8.63
C HIS A 2 4.55 6.23 -7.34
N LEU A 3 5.38 5.20 -7.43
CA LEU A 3 5.83 4.39 -6.31
C LEU A 3 7.09 5.06 -5.73
N LYS A 4 6.95 5.88 -4.69
CA LYS A 4 8.14 6.37 -3.98
C LYS A 4 8.60 5.28 -3.02
N ALA A 5 9.83 4.82 -3.22
CA ALA A 5 10.45 3.87 -2.31
C ALA A 5 11.18 4.61 -1.18
N PHE A 6 11.23 4.01 0.00
CA PHE A 6 11.96 4.53 1.16
C PHE A 6 12.66 3.40 1.92
N THR A 7 13.66 3.71 2.74
CA THR A 7 14.47 2.71 3.44
C THR A 7 14.13 2.69 4.92
N ALA A 8 13.87 1.50 5.48
CA ALA A 8 13.67 1.28 6.91
C ALA A 8 14.16 -0.12 7.29
N GLY A 9 14.97 -0.21 8.36
CA GLY A 9 15.43 -1.50 8.90
C GLY A 9 16.39 -2.26 7.99
N GLY A 10 17.12 -1.57 7.12
CA GLY A 10 17.99 -2.18 6.12
C GLY A 10 17.26 -2.68 4.86
N TYR A 11 15.93 -2.53 4.81
CA TYR A 11 15.12 -2.90 3.65
C TYR A 11 14.58 -1.65 2.96
N LYS A 12 14.47 -1.74 1.63
CA LYS A 12 13.75 -0.75 0.83
C LYS A 12 12.28 -1.17 0.76
N TRP A 13 11.36 -0.23 0.98
CA TRP A 13 9.91 -0.44 1.00
C TRP A 13 9.24 0.42 -0.06
N LYS A 14 8.10 -0.03 -0.58
CA LYS A 14 7.23 0.71 -1.50
C LYS A 14 5.80 0.70 -0.97
N THR A 15 5.16 1.86 -0.93
CA THR A 15 3.71 1.99 -0.73
C THR A 15 2.98 1.95 -2.06
N ILE A 16 1.85 1.25 -2.10
CA ILE A 16 0.98 1.14 -3.27
C ILE A 16 -0.42 1.59 -2.87
N VAL A 17 -0.93 2.62 -3.54
CA VAL A 17 -2.27 3.14 -3.33
C VAL A 17 -3.10 2.86 -4.57
N TYR A 18 -4.26 2.22 -4.40
CA TYR A 18 -5.27 2.07 -5.44
C TYR A 18 -6.45 3.00 -5.12
N PRO A 19 -6.53 4.20 -5.76
CA PRO A 19 -7.54 5.19 -5.42
C PRO A 19 -8.98 4.73 -5.64
N LYS A 20 -9.20 3.81 -6.59
CA LYS A 20 -10.52 3.20 -6.87
C LYS A 20 -10.63 1.77 -6.31
N GLY A 21 -9.77 1.42 -5.36
CA GLY A 21 -9.77 0.14 -4.69
C GLY A 21 -9.28 -1.04 -5.53
N ARG A 22 -9.08 -2.15 -4.83
CA ARG A 22 -8.62 -3.43 -5.34
C ARG A 22 -9.36 -4.56 -4.63
N ASP A 23 -9.48 -5.71 -5.29
CA ASP A 23 -10.13 -6.93 -4.76
C ASP A 23 -11.49 -6.61 -4.14
N SER A 24 -11.70 -6.96 -2.87
CA SER A 24 -12.97 -6.72 -2.15
C SER A 24 -13.29 -5.24 -1.94
N GLY A 25 -12.32 -4.33 -2.07
CA GLY A 25 -12.51 -2.87 -1.96
C GLY A 25 -12.70 -2.15 -3.29
N LYS A 26 -12.65 -2.88 -4.42
CA LYS A 26 -12.77 -2.29 -5.76
C LYS A 26 -14.04 -1.44 -5.87
N TYR A 27 -13.88 -0.22 -6.38
CA TYR A 27 -14.89 0.81 -6.57
C TYR A 27 -15.58 1.36 -5.32
N ASN A 28 -15.25 0.87 -4.13
CA ASN A 28 -15.90 1.31 -2.90
C ASN A 28 -14.93 1.93 -1.88
N SER A 29 -13.66 1.56 -1.92
CA SER A 29 -12.68 2.02 -0.94
C SER A 29 -11.33 2.29 -1.61
N ILE A 30 -10.54 3.22 -1.10
CA ILE A 30 -9.09 3.25 -1.35
C ILE A 30 -8.50 1.96 -0.79
N SER A 31 -7.62 1.29 -1.55
CA SER A 31 -6.79 0.20 -1.02
C SER A 31 -5.35 0.67 -0.87
N LEU A 32 -4.70 0.30 0.23
CA LEU A 32 -3.32 0.70 0.57
C LEU A 32 -2.51 -0.55 0.93
N TYR A 33 -1.33 -0.68 0.34
CA TYR A 33 -0.42 -1.80 0.60
C TYR A 33 1.02 -1.32 0.73
N ILE A 34 1.84 -2.13 1.39
CA ILE A 34 3.28 -2.03 1.45
C ILE A 34 3.94 -3.34 0.97
N MET A 35 5.07 -3.21 0.31
CA MET A 35 5.92 -4.34 -0.11
C MET A 35 7.39 -4.00 0.10
N ALA A 36 8.24 -5.01 0.30
CA ALA A 36 9.67 -4.82 0.12
C ALA A 36 9.95 -4.53 -1.36
N ALA A 37 10.72 -3.49 -1.63
CA ALA A 37 10.96 -2.93 -2.95
C ALA A 37 11.81 -3.83 -3.84
N ASP A 38 12.63 -4.67 -3.21
CA ASP A 38 13.60 -5.59 -3.85
C ASP A 38 12.98 -6.96 -4.14
N MET A 39 11.71 -7.17 -3.77
CA MET A 39 10.95 -8.29 -4.29
C MET A 39 10.68 -8.03 -5.77
N GLU A 40 11.36 -8.77 -6.65
CA GLU A 40 11.01 -8.82 -8.06
C GLU A 40 9.55 -9.25 -8.18
N ILE A 41 8.73 -8.40 -8.80
CA ILE A 41 7.38 -8.79 -9.20
C ILE A 41 7.59 -9.83 -10.31
N ILE A 42 7.67 -11.11 -9.93
CA ILE A 42 7.67 -12.20 -10.91
C ILE A 42 6.43 -11.97 -11.79
N SER A 43 6.69 -11.86 -13.09
CA SER A 43 5.87 -11.14 -14.07
C SER A 43 4.34 -11.36 -14.02
N PRO A 44 3.53 -10.44 -14.60
CA PRO A 44 2.07 -10.45 -14.54
C PRO A 44 1.37 -11.60 -15.28
N ALA A 45 2.10 -12.52 -15.89
CA ALA A 45 1.57 -13.47 -16.87
C ALA A 45 1.08 -14.82 -16.29
N SER A 46 1.25 -15.11 -14.99
CA SER A 46 0.95 -16.47 -14.48
C SER A 46 -0.01 -16.58 -13.29
N THR A 47 -0.60 -15.51 -12.75
CA THR A 47 -1.66 -15.64 -11.74
C THR A 47 -2.70 -14.53 -11.84
N TRP A 48 -3.65 -14.69 -12.75
CA TRP A 48 -4.83 -13.83 -12.91
C TRP A 48 -5.78 -13.83 -11.69
N THR A 49 -5.46 -14.54 -10.61
CA THR A 49 -6.32 -14.64 -9.42
C THR A 49 -5.59 -14.53 -8.08
N SER A 50 -4.28 -14.29 -8.05
CA SER A 50 -3.53 -14.25 -6.78
C SER A 50 -2.26 -13.44 -6.91
N PHE A 51 -2.30 -12.15 -6.59
CA PHE A 51 -1.06 -11.39 -6.40
C PHE A 51 -0.19 -12.13 -5.36
N PRO A 52 1.14 -12.20 -5.55
CA PRO A 52 2.00 -12.86 -4.59
C PRO A 52 1.72 -12.30 -3.19
N LYS A 53 1.71 -13.16 -2.15
CA LYS A 53 1.46 -12.83 -0.72
C LYS A 53 2.55 -11.91 -0.11
N ILE A 54 3.15 -11.07 -0.92
CA ILE A 54 4.28 -10.19 -0.61
C ILE A 54 3.83 -8.74 -0.31
N TYR A 55 2.54 -8.46 -0.51
CA TYR A 55 1.91 -7.18 -0.19
C TYR A 55 1.17 -7.29 1.14
N TYR A 56 1.48 -6.41 2.09
CA TYR A 56 0.78 -6.28 3.36
C TYR A 56 -0.02 -4.99 3.36
N GLY A 57 -1.28 -5.04 3.75
CA GLY A 57 -2.11 -3.83 3.80
C GLY A 57 -3.60 -4.09 3.87
N TRP A 58 -4.37 -3.10 3.45
CA TRP A 58 -5.82 -3.05 3.59
C TRP A 58 -6.50 -2.96 2.22
N GLN A 59 -7.32 -3.97 1.90
CA GLN A 59 -8.20 -3.94 0.73
C GLN A 59 -9.22 -2.81 0.82
N LYS A 60 -9.68 -2.47 2.04
CA LYS A 60 -10.61 -1.36 2.32
C LYS A 60 -10.01 -0.44 3.38
N PHE A 61 -9.11 0.46 2.96
CA PHE A 61 -8.42 1.38 3.86
C PHE A 61 -9.33 2.55 4.25
N ILE A 62 -9.87 3.27 3.26
CA ILE A 62 -10.83 4.37 3.46
C ILE A 62 -11.95 4.19 2.44
N ASP A 63 -13.21 4.19 2.87
CA ASP A 63 -14.34 4.17 1.94
C ASP A 63 -14.39 5.45 1.10
N LEU A 64 -14.68 5.33 -0.19
CA LEU A 64 -14.79 6.46 -1.09
C LEU A 64 -15.90 7.43 -0.65
N LYS A 65 -16.98 6.90 -0.08
CA LYS A 65 -18.03 7.73 0.53
C LYS A 65 -17.48 8.58 1.68
N ALA A 66 -16.62 8.00 2.53
CA ALA A 66 -16.00 8.74 3.63
C ALA A 66 -14.91 9.70 3.14
N LEU A 67 -14.15 9.33 2.10
CA LEU A 67 -13.15 10.19 1.47
C LEU A 67 -13.77 11.49 0.92
N HIS A 68 -14.95 11.38 0.29
CA HIS A 68 -15.68 12.50 -0.31
C HIS A 68 -16.67 13.18 0.66
N ASP A 69 -16.68 12.79 1.93
CA ASP A 69 -17.47 13.47 2.95
C ASP A 69 -16.65 14.64 3.52
N ASP A 70 -17.01 15.86 3.15
CA ASP A 70 -16.32 17.09 3.56
C ASP A 70 -16.23 17.22 5.09
N ALA A 71 -17.19 16.65 5.84
CA ALA A 71 -17.16 16.66 7.30
C ALA A 71 -16.06 15.77 7.89
N LYS A 72 -15.49 14.84 7.10
CA LYS A 72 -14.36 13.98 7.52
C LYS A 72 -13.00 14.62 7.27
N GLY A 73 -12.92 15.59 6.36
CA GLY A 73 -11.68 16.33 6.09
C GLY A 73 -10.55 15.52 5.43
N PHE A 74 -10.84 14.35 4.84
CA PHE A 74 -9.82 13.52 4.18
C PHE A 74 -9.38 14.04 2.81
N LEU A 75 -10.23 14.84 2.16
CA LEU A 75 -9.99 15.42 0.85
C LEU A 75 -10.08 16.94 0.95
N LEU A 76 -9.02 17.64 0.55
CA LEU A 76 -8.97 19.09 0.49
C LEU A 76 -8.50 19.51 -0.90
N LYS A 77 -9.34 20.24 -1.65
CA LYS A 77 -9.01 20.72 -3.01
C LYS A 77 -8.51 19.58 -3.91
N ASP A 78 -9.31 18.51 -3.99
CA ASP A 78 -9.00 17.28 -4.74
C ASP A 78 -7.69 16.59 -4.35
N THR A 79 -7.12 16.94 -3.19
CA THR A 79 -5.87 16.40 -2.68
C THR A 79 -6.12 15.65 -1.38
N CYS A 80 -5.62 14.41 -1.33
CA CYS A 80 -5.57 13.58 -0.13
C CYS A 80 -4.11 13.17 0.08
N ILE A 81 -3.67 13.14 1.33
CA ILE A 81 -2.33 12.69 1.71
C ILE A 81 -2.48 11.34 2.40
N VAL A 82 -1.77 10.33 1.89
CA VAL A 82 -1.66 9.02 2.52
C VAL A 82 -0.23 8.86 3.00
N GLU A 83 -0.06 8.63 4.29
CA GLU A 83 1.23 8.44 4.93
C GLU A 83 1.33 7.01 5.50
N ALA A 84 2.53 6.43 5.43
CA ALA A 84 2.82 5.13 6.00
C ALA A 84 4.08 5.24 6.86
N GLU A 85 3.93 4.88 8.13
CA GLU A 85 5.03 4.83 9.08
C GLU A 85 5.51 3.38 9.24
N ILE A 86 6.83 3.17 9.20
CA ILE A 86 7.44 1.88 9.54
C ILE A 86 8.31 2.07 10.77
N THR A 87 7.94 1.39 11.85
CA THR A 87 8.76 1.29 13.06
C THR A 87 9.56 -0.02 13.04
N VAL A 88 10.88 0.08 13.20
CA VAL A 88 11.78 -1.08 13.25
C VAL A 88 12.09 -1.38 14.70
N LEU A 89 11.55 -2.49 15.23
CA LEU A 89 11.74 -2.88 16.63
C LEU A 89 13.07 -3.59 16.90
N GLY A 90 13.70 -4.13 15.86
CA GLY A 90 14.98 -4.80 15.95
C GLY A 90 15.43 -5.34 14.60
N ILE A 91 16.74 -5.50 14.44
CA ILE A 91 17.34 -6.13 13.26
C ILE A 91 18.06 -7.39 13.74
N VAL A 92 17.63 -8.54 13.25
CA VAL A 92 18.29 -9.82 13.52
C VAL A 92 19.18 -10.14 12.34
N ASN A 93 20.49 -10.13 12.57
CA ASN A 93 21.45 -10.57 11.58
C ASN A 93 21.44 -12.10 11.52
N LYS A 94 21.59 -12.66 10.31
CA LYS A 94 21.90 -14.10 10.20
C LYS A 94 23.21 -14.35 10.94
N LEU A 95 23.22 -15.37 11.79
CA LEU A 95 24.46 -15.91 12.33
C LEU A 95 25.30 -16.39 11.14
N GLN A 96 26.54 -15.91 11.06
CA GLN A 96 27.52 -16.32 10.05
C GLN A 96 27.97 -17.77 10.30
#